data_AF-A0A9E7ZR86-F1
#
_entry.id   AF-A0A9E7ZR86-F1
#
_cell.length_a   1.000
_cell.length_b   1.000
_cell.length_c   1.000
_cell.angle_alpha   90.00
_cell.angle_beta   90.00
_cell.angle_gamma   90.00
#
_symmetry.space_group_name_H-M   'P 1'
#
loop_
_entity.id
_entity.type
_entity.pdbx_description
1 polymer ?
#
loop_
_entity_poly.entity_id
_entity_poly.type
_entity_poly.pdbx_seq_one_letter_code
_entity_poly.pdbx_strand_id
1 'polypeptide(L)'
;MKAKLAAFLTSMVLILPVYAAEIRVEGAQMSRDFACEDGQDVEISGAGHKVVLTGRCGAIEVHGADHALSFETARELAVSGVSNTIEGGTTGGLVVETAKNQIRATVKAAETAKIDVSGADQKLELTLAGPTQIEVQGAKNIVEWRTETGVKAPSVSAGGIENRISRR
;
A
#
# COMPACT_ATOMS: atom_id res chain seq x y z
N MET A 1 13.44 45.43 -53.53
CA MET A 1 13.09 45.07 -52.15
C MET A 1 12.06 43.94 -52.22
N LYS A 2 12.43 42.70 -51.84
CA LYS A 2 11.53 41.53 -51.85
C LYS A 2 11.59 40.87 -50.48
N ALA A 3 10.59 41.11 -49.65
CA ALA A 3 10.45 40.46 -48.35
C ALA A 3 9.95 39.02 -48.56
N LYS A 4 10.71 38.04 -48.08
CA LYS A 4 10.28 36.64 -48.00
C LYS A 4 9.70 36.41 -46.61
N LEU A 5 8.38 36.26 -46.53
CA LEU A 5 7.71 35.72 -45.35
C LEU A 5 7.99 34.21 -45.29
N ALA A 6 8.70 33.75 -44.26
CA ALA A 6 8.83 32.34 -43.93
C ALA A 6 7.82 32.02 -42.81
N ALA A 7 6.78 31.25 -43.14
CA ALA A 7 5.83 30.73 -42.17
C ALA A 7 6.44 29.47 -41.51
N PHE A 8 6.76 29.57 -40.23
CA PHE A 8 7.14 28.43 -39.39
C PHE A 8 5.85 27.73 -38.91
N LEU A 9 5.56 26.53 -39.43
CA LEU A 9 4.57 25.63 -38.83
C LEU A 9 5.22 24.84 -37.68
N THR A 10 4.89 25.20 -36.44
CA THR A 10 5.28 24.43 -35.26
C THR A 10 4.32 23.26 -35.06
N SER A 11 4.80 22.04 -35.29
CA SER A 11 4.05 20.81 -35.04
C SER A 11 3.97 20.55 -33.52
N MET A 12 2.79 20.71 -32.94
CA MET A 12 2.52 20.44 -31.52
C MET A 12 2.35 18.92 -31.34
N VAL A 13 3.36 18.26 -30.77
CA VAL A 13 3.31 16.85 -30.38
C VAL A 13 2.54 16.74 -29.06
N LEU A 14 1.33 16.18 -29.12
CA LEU A 14 0.56 15.78 -27.94
C LEU A 14 1.17 14.50 -27.35
N ILE A 15 1.87 14.64 -26.24
CA ILE A 15 2.31 13.49 -25.42
C ILE A 15 1.10 13.07 -24.58
N LEU A 16 0.41 12.01 -24.98
CA LEU A 16 -0.63 11.40 -24.14
C LEU A 16 0.08 10.64 -23.01
N PRO A 17 -0.30 10.85 -21.74
CA PRO A 17 0.19 10.00 -20.66
C PRO A 17 -0.37 8.59 -20.89
N VAL A 18 0.51 7.64 -21.20
CA VAL A 18 0.19 6.21 -21.12
C VAL A 18 0.08 5.91 -19.63
N TYR A 19 -1.15 5.82 -19.13
CA TYR A 19 -1.38 5.21 -17.83
C TYR A 19 -1.14 3.72 -17.98
N ALA A 20 -0.19 3.17 -17.22
CA ALA A 20 0.10 1.75 -17.20
C ALA A 20 -1.17 0.97 -16.79
N ALA A 21 -1.44 -0.15 -17.45
CA ALA A 21 -2.64 -0.94 -17.16
C ALA A 21 -2.52 -1.60 -15.78
N GLU A 22 -3.59 -1.54 -15.00
CA GLU A 22 -3.67 -2.20 -13.69
C GLU A 22 -3.34 -3.70 -13.78
N ILE A 23 -2.55 -4.21 -12.84
CA ILE A 23 -2.36 -5.65 -12.67
C ILE A 23 -3.53 -6.20 -11.87
N ARG A 24 -4.28 -7.14 -12.43
CA ARG A 24 -5.31 -7.90 -11.70
C ARG A 24 -4.93 -9.34 -11.51
N VAL A 25 -5.03 -9.79 -10.28
CA VAL A 25 -4.87 -11.18 -9.87
C VAL A 25 -6.21 -11.67 -9.37
N GLU A 26 -6.81 -12.62 -10.09
CA GLU A 26 -8.14 -13.15 -9.76
C GLU A 26 -8.13 -14.68 -9.67
N GLY A 27 -9.16 -15.24 -9.05
CA GLY A 27 -9.40 -16.68 -8.98
C GLY A 27 -8.91 -17.30 -7.68
N ALA A 28 -8.20 -18.43 -7.75
CA ALA A 28 -7.71 -19.10 -6.55
C ALA A 28 -6.36 -19.77 -6.76
N GLN A 29 -5.55 -19.83 -5.70
CA GLN A 29 -4.30 -20.61 -5.61
C GLN A 29 -3.24 -20.29 -6.67
N MET A 30 -3.31 -19.11 -7.30
CA MET A 30 -2.27 -18.66 -8.23
C MET A 30 -0.99 -18.29 -7.48
N SER A 31 0.16 -18.70 -7.98
CA SER A 31 1.48 -18.29 -7.50
C SER A 31 2.27 -17.65 -8.64
N ARG A 32 2.46 -16.33 -8.62
CA ARG A 32 3.19 -15.61 -9.68
C ARG A 32 3.73 -14.27 -9.20
N ASP A 33 4.87 -13.89 -9.78
CA ASP A 33 5.52 -12.62 -9.55
C ASP A 33 5.15 -11.61 -10.64
N PHE A 34 5.01 -10.35 -10.24
CA PHE A 34 4.72 -9.24 -11.14
C PHE A 34 5.69 -8.08 -10.88
N ALA A 35 6.07 -7.40 -11.95
CA ALA A 35 6.82 -6.15 -11.88
C ALA A 35 5.85 -4.99 -12.11
N CYS A 36 5.72 -4.13 -11.11
CA CYS A 36 4.99 -2.89 -11.24
C CYS A 36 5.78 -1.92 -12.13
N GLU A 37 5.13 -1.42 -13.18
CA GLU A 37 5.58 -0.20 -13.83
C GLU A 37 5.37 0.98 -12.86
N ASP A 38 6.08 2.09 -13.08
CA ASP A 38 6.15 3.20 -12.12
C ASP A 38 4.76 3.77 -11.74
N GLY A 39 4.31 3.40 -10.54
CA GLY A 39 3.01 3.80 -10.00
C GLY A 39 1.82 2.98 -10.51
N GLN A 40 2.06 1.83 -11.14
CA GLN A 40 1.01 0.93 -11.61
C GLN A 40 0.26 0.30 -10.44
N ASP A 41 -1.07 0.39 -10.48
CA ASP A 41 -1.95 -0.16 -9.45
C ASP A 41 -2.08 -1.69 -9.60
N VAL A 42 -2.36 -2.34 -8.47
CA VAL A 42 -2.50 -3.80 -8.37
C VAL A 42 -3.73 -4.15 -7.56
N GLU A 43 -4.62 -4.95 -8.14
CA GLU A 43 -5.74 -5.57 -7.45
C GLU A 43 -5.49 -7.08 -7.32
N ILE A 44 -5.65 -7.61 -6.10
CA ILE A 44 -5.61 -9.04 -5.82
C ILE A 44 -6.94 -9.42 -5.19
N SER A 45 -7.68 -10.32 -5.83
CA SER A 45 -8.97 -10.80 -5.35
C SER A 45 -9.08 -12.32 -5.50
N GLY A 46 -10.00 -12.94 -4.76
CA GLY A 46 -10.19 -14.39 -4.78
C GLY A 46 -9.66 -15.08 -3.52
N ALA A 47 -8.91 -16.18 -3.66
CA ALA A 47 -8.44 -16.94 -2.50
C ALA A 47 -7.07 -17.62 -2.65
N GLY A 48 -6.21 -17.38 -1.67
CA GLY A 48 -4.95 -18.12 -1.46
C GLY A 48 -3.90 -17.94 -2.55
N HIS A 49 -3.87 -16.76 -3.15
CA HIS A 49 -2.79 -16.37 -4.05
C HIS A 49 -1.47 -16.18 -3.31
N LYS A 50 -0.37 -16.48 -3.98
CA LYS A 50 1.01 -16.19 -3.55
C LYS A 50 1.65 -15.25 -4.56
N VAL A 51 1.90 -14.01 -4.17
CA VAL A 51 2.30 -12.96 -5.11
C VAL A 51 3.54 -12.23 -4.60
N VAL A 52 4.47 -11.96 -5.51
CA VAL A 52 5.61 -11.07 -5.27
C VAL A 52 5.48 -9.88 -6.21
N LEU A 53 5.42 -8.67 -5.66
CA LEU A 53 5.35 -7.41 -6.40
C LEU A 53 6.70 -6.69 -6.32
N THR A 54 7.33 -6.51 -7.47
CA THR A 54 8.62 -5.80 -7.57
C THR A 54 8.42 -4.42 -8.20
N GLY A 55 9.36 -3.51 -7.97
CA GLY A 55 9.28 -2.13 -8.46
C GLY A 55 8.43 -1.21 -7.57
N ARG A 56 8.01 -0.09 -8.15
CA ARG A 56 7.21 0.94 -7.47
C ARG A 56 5.75 0.79 -7.88
N CYS A 57 4.97 0.10 -7.08
CA CYS A 57 3.53 0.00 -7.29
C CYS A 57 2.82 1.29 -6.85
N GLY A 58 1.65 1.54 -7.43
CA GLY A 58 0.72 2.58 -7.02
C GLY A 58 -0.03 2.15 -5.76
N ALA A 59 -1.35 2.00 -5.87
CA ALA A 59 -2.17 1.33 -4.87
C ALA A 59 -2.06 -0.20 -5.02
N ILE A 60 -1.94 -0.88 -3.90
CA ILE A 60 -2.11 -2.34 -3.82
C ILE A 60 -3.38 -2.60 -3.03
N GLU A 61 -4.37 -3.20 -3.67
CA GLU A 61 -5.65 -3.57 -3.08
C GLU A 61 -5.73 -5.10 -2.94
N VAL A 62 -5.85 -5.57 -1.70
CA VAL A 62 -5.94 -6.99 -1.37
C VAL A 62 -7.33 -7.29 -0.82
N HIS A 63 -8.15 -7.86 -1.69
CA HIS A 63 -9.46 -8.40 -1.41
C HIS A 63 -9.38 -9.93 -1.28
N GLY A 64 -10.42 -10.56 -0.76
CA GLY A 64 -10.49 -12.02 -0.68
C GLY A 64 -9.86 -12.61 0.57
N ALA A 65 -9.29 -13.81 0.48
CA ALA A 65 -8.87 -14.56 1.66
C ALA A 65 -7.56 -15.32 1.47
N ASP A 66 -6.83 -15.49 2.57
CA ASP A 66 -5.66 -16.37 2.68
C ASP A 66 -4.53 -16.05 1.69
N HIS A 67 -4.46 -14.83 1.16
CA HIS A 67 -3.38 -14.40 0.27
C HIS A 67 -2.06 -14.29 1.03
N ALA A 68 -0.96 -14.69 0.39
CA ALA A 68 0.40 -14.41 0.84
C ALA A 68 1.08 -13.47 -0.17
N LEU A 69 1.40 -12.26 0.25
CA LEU A 69 1.92 -11.20 -0.62
C LEU A 69 3.25 -10.68 -0.07
N SER A 70 4.18 -10.38 -0.97
CA SER A 70 5.30 -9.49 -0.68
C SER A 70 5.41 -8.39 -1.72
N PHE A 71 5.93 -7.22 -1.32
CA PHE A 71 6.08 -6.08 -2.20
C PHE A 71 7.34 -5.27 -1.87
N GLU A 72 7.88 -4.52 -2.85
CA GLU A 72 9.03 -3.64 -2.64
C GLU A 72 8.62 -2.22 -2.22
N THR A 73 7.78 -1.54 -2.99
CA THR A 73 7.29 -0.21 -2.67
C THR A 73 5.88 -0.02 -3.21
N ALA A 74 5.03 0.64 -2.44
CA ALA A 74 3.70 1.04 -2.83
C ALA A 74 3.44 2.49 -2.39
N ARG A 75 2.61 3.20 -3.13
CA ARG A 75 2.05 4.47 -2.64
C ARG A 75 1.09 4.20 -1.47
N GLU A 76 0.29 3.14 -1.58
CA GLU A 76 -0.76 2.79 -0.64
C GLU A 76 -1.00 1.28 -0.61
N LEU A 77 -1.32 0.74 0.56
CA LEU A 77 -1.69 -0.66 0.74
C LEU A 77 -3.03 -0.73 1.46
N ALA A 78 -4.04 -1.30 0.80
CA ALA A 78 -5.37 -1.52 1.35
C ALA A 78 -5.67 -3.02 1.40
N VAL A 79 -6.09 -3.50 2.57
CA VAL A 79 -6.32 -4.93 2.82
C VAL A 79 -7.70 -5.08 3.45
N SER A 80 -8.70 -5.39 2.63
CA SER A 80 -10.09 -5.54 3.10
C SER A 80 -10.54 -7.01 3.18
N GLY A 81 -9.66 -7.94 2.81
CA GLY A 81 -9.88 -9.39 2.94
C GLY A 81 -9.70 -9.96 4.35
N VAL A 82 -9.73 -11.30 4.45
CA VAL A 82 -9.57 -12.05 5.70
C VAL A 82 -8.37 -12.99 5.68
N SER A 83 -7.66 -13.10 6.81
CA SER A 83 -6.54 -14.05 6.98
C SER A 83 -5.38 -13.86 5.99
N ASN A 84 -5.19 -12.67 5.43
CA ASN A 84 -4.10 -12.41 4.50
C ASN A 84 -2.78 -12.19 5.26
N THR A 85 -1.68 -12.63 4.67
CA THR A 85 -0.32 -12.42 5.19
C THR A 85 0.47 -11.57 4.19
N ILE A 86 0.90 -10.39 4.61
CA ILE A 86 1.61 -9.44 3.75
C ILE A 86 2.94 -9.08 4.40
N GLU A 87 4.03 -9.32 3.69
CA GLU A 87 5.38 -9.10 4.19
C GLU A 87 6.20 -8.18 3.28
N GLY A 88 6.84 -7.19 3.90
CA GLY A 88 7.93 -6.43 3.30
C GLY A 88 7.54 -5.02 2.86
N GLY A 89 8.44 -4.46 2.04
CA GLY A 89 8.29 -3.20 1.35
C GLY A 89 8.17 -1.93 2.20
N THR A 90 7.93 -0.84 1.47
CA THR A 90 7.58 0.47 2.01
C THR A 90 6.26 0.93 1.42
N THR A 91 5.32 1.37 2.26
CA THR A 91 4.06 1.98 1.82
C THR A 91 3.89 3.40 2.36
N GLY A 92 3.22 4.28 1.61
CA GLY A 92 2.88 5.63 2.05
C GLY A 92 1.66 5.70 2.98
N GLY A 93 0.78 4.72 2.90
CA GLY A 93 -0.44 4.59 3.71
C GLY A 93 -0.84 3.13 3.87
N LEU A 94 -1.60 2.84 4.92
CA LEU A 94 -2.03 1.49 5.23
C LEU A 94 -3.47 1.49 5.73
N VAL A 95 -4.33 0.73 5.07
CA VAL A 95 -5.70 0.45 5.51
C VAL A 95 -5.85 -1.06 5.66
N VAL A 96 -6.34 -1.50 6.83
CA VAL A 96 -6.52 -2.92 7.15
C VAL A 96 -7.87 -3.13 7.79
N GLU A 97 -8.71 -3.95 7.18
CA GLU A 97 -10.10 -4.12 7.58
C GLU A 97 -10.47 -5.60 7.73
N THR A 98 -11.73 -5.86 8.06
CA THR A 98 -12.32 -7.21 8.18
C THR A 98 -11.74 -8.02 9.32
N ALA A 99 -10.81 -8.96 9.09
CA ALA A 99 -10.27 -9.77 10.18
C ALA A 99 -8.97 -10.54 9.88
N LYS A 100 -8.21 -10.82 10.94
CA LYS A 100 -7.13 -11.82 10.98
C LYS A 100 -5.99 -11.60 9.98
N ASN A 101 -5.83 -10.39 9.45
CA ASN A 101 -4.71 -10.10 8.57
C ASN A 101 -3.42 -9.92 9.38
N GLN A 102 -2.31 -10.38 8.83
CA GLN A 102 -0.98 -10.29 9.39
C GLN A 102 -0.10 -9.47 8.45
N ILE A 103 0.41 -8.33 8.92
CA ILE A 103 1.11 -7.37 8.05
C ILE A 103 2.43 -6.94 8.70
N ARG A 104 3.51 -7.05 7.93
CA ARG A 104 4.83 -6.52 8.27
C ARG A 104 5.27 -5.57 7.18
N ALA A 105 5.42 -4.28 7.49
CA ALA A 105 5.79 -3.27 6.49
C ALA A 105 6.58 -2.09 7.09
N THR A 106 7.26 -1.34 6.21
CA THR A 106 7.76 0.01 6.51
C THR A 106 6.73 1.04 6.04
N VAL A 107 6.46 2.06 6.85
CA VAL A 107 5.51 3.12 6.52
C VAL A 107 6.27 4.44 6.38
N LYS A 108 6.17 5.06 5.20
CA LYS A 108 6.86 6.30 4.85
C LYS A 108 6.07 7.11 3.83
N ALA A 109 5.57 8.27 4.24
CA ALA A 109 4.97 9.26 3.35
C ALA A 109 5.87 10.49 3.21
N ALA A 110 5.59 11.31 2.19
CA ALA A 110 6.22 12.62 2.04
C ALA A 110 5.85 13.59 3.17
N GLU A 111 4.62 13.45 3.70
CA GLU A 111 4.09 14.26 4.81
C GLU A 111 3.81 13.38 6.03
N THR A 112 2.53 13.16 6.36
CA THR A 112 2.09 12.28 7.44
C THR A 112 1.42 11.05 6.86
N ALA A 113 2.00 9.88 7.12
CA ALA A 113 1.40 8.61 6.73
C ALA A 113 0.19 8.30 7.63
N LYS A 114 -0.88 7.79 7.04
CA LYS A 114 -2.06 7.32 7.77
C LYS A 114 -2.07 5.81 7.80
N ILE A 115 -2.30 5.26 8.99
CA ILE A 115 -2.53 3.85 9.24
C ILE A 115 -3.90 3.73 9.88
N ASP A 116 -4.84 3.10 9.18
CA ASP A 116 -6.18 2.80 9.67
C ASP A 116 -6.35 1.28 9.81
N VAL A 117 -6.70 0.84 11.01
CA VAL A 117 -6.90 -0.57 11.34
C VAL A 117 -8.29 -0.74 11.92
N SER A 118 -9.14 -1.49 11.24
CA SER A 118 -10.50 -1.80 11.67
C SER A 118 -10.79 -3.29 11.59
N GLY A 119 -11.97 -3.70 12.04
CA GLY A 119 -12.34 -5.11 12.11
C GLY A 119 -11.76 -5.81 13.34
N ALA A 120 -11.34 -7.07 13.20
CA ALA A 120 -10.94 -7.87 14.37
C ALA A 120 -9.69 -8.75 14.17
N ASP A 121 -8.96 -8.97 15.26
CA ASP A 121 -7.81 -9.89 15.32
C ASP A 121 -6.69 -9.57 14.31
N GLN A 122 -6.54 -8.30 13.90
CA GLN A 122 -5.44 -7.88 13.03
C GLN A 122 -4.11 -7.94 13.80
N LYS A 123 -3.01 -8.30 13.13
CA LYS A 123 -1.65 -8.28 13.70
C LYS A 123 -0.70 -7.52 12.78
N LEU A 124 -0.25 -6.36 13.21
CA LEU A 124 0.61 -5.49 12.43
C LEU A 124 1.96 -5.31 13.13
N GLU A 125 3.05 -5.47 12.38
CA GLU A 125 4.41 -5.17 12.80
C GLU A 125 5.04 -4.12 11.90
N LEU A 126 5.09 -2.86 12.36
CA LEU A 126 5.39 -1.70 11.53
C LEU A 126 6.73 -1.04 11.87
N THR A 127 7.45 -0.60 10.85
CA THR A 127 8.59 0.33 11.00
C THR A 127 8.18 1.70 10.45
N LEU A 128 8.19 2.73 11.29
CA LEU A 128 7.78 4.08 10.91
C LEU A 128 9.02 4.91 10.52
N ALA A 129 9.08 5.31 9.25
CA ALA A 129 10.20 6.05 8.66
C ALA A 129 9.87 7.53 8.39
N GLY A 130 8.81 8.04 9.02
CA GLY A 130 8.36 9.43 8.91
C GLY A 130 7.18 9.74 9.85
N PRO A 131 6.68 11.00 9.85
CA PRO A 131 5.49 11.38 10.60
C PRO A 131 4.33 10.46 10.27
N THR A 132 3.63 9.99 11.31
CA THR A 132 2.61 8.95 11.17
C THR A 132 1.46 9.18 12.14
N GLN A 133 0.24 8.92 11.68
CA GLN A 133 -0.97 8.81 12.50
C GLN A 133 -1.50 7.38 12.42
N ILE A 134 -1.76 6.79 13.59
CA ILE A 134 -2.34 5.45 13.73
C ILE A 134 -3.74 5.58 14.33
N GLU A 135 -4.72 5.05 13.63
CA GLU A 135 -6.08 4.86 14.13
C GLU A 135 -6.41 3.37 14.18
N VAL A 136 -6.92 2.92 15.32
CA VAL A 136 -7.35 1.53 15.51
C VAL A 136 -8.77 1.50 16.06
N GLN A 137 -9.67 0.83 15.36
CA GLN A 137 -11.04 0.57 15.77
C GLN A 137 -11.32 -0.94 15.79
N GLY A 138 -12.47 -1.35 16.31
CA GLY A 138 -12.88 -2.76 16.31
C GLY A 138 -12.37 -3.54 17.52
N ALA A 139 -11.96 -4.80 17.34
CA ALA A 139 -11.68 -5.68 18.46
C ALA A 139 -10.41 -6.52 18.35
N LYS A 140 -9.63 -6.60 19.43
CA LYS A 140 -8.46 -7.49 19.55
C LYS A 140 -7.37 -7.27 18.50
N ASN A 141 -7.29 -6.05 17.95
CA ASN A 141 -6.27 -5.68 17.00
C ASN A 141 -4.95 -5.39 17.73
N ILE A 142 -3.86 -5.96 17.23
CA ILE A 142 -2.52 -5.79 17.77
C ILE A 142 -1.68 -5.01 16.75
N VAL A 143 -1.20 -3.83 17.14
CA VAL A 143 -0.32 -3.00 16.33
C VAL A 143 0.97 -2.75 17.10
N GLU A 144 2.05 -3.38 16.65
CA GLU A 144 3.39 -3.23 17.20
C GLU A 144 4.24 -2.38 16.26
N TRP A 145 4.78 -1.27 16.77
CA TRP A 145 5.52 -0.32 15.95
C TRP A 145 6.88 0.04 16.54
N ARG A 146 7.83 0.36 15.66
CA ARG A 146 9.07 1.08 16.01
C ARG A 146 9.26 2.25 15.08
N THR A 147 10.12 3.17 15.47
CA THR A 147 10.53 4.32 14.65
C THR A 147 11.95 4.12 14.15
N GLU A 148 12.24 4.59 12.93
CA GLU A 148 13.63 4.81 12.52
C GLU A 148 14.29 5.92 13.36
N THR A 149 15.62 6.00 13.31
CA THR A 149 16.38 7.02 14.06
C THR A 149 15.97 8.43 13.61
N GLY A 150 15.66 9.29 14.58
CA GLY A 150 15.26 10.67 14.32
C GLY A 150 13.78 10.86 13.95
N VAL A 151 12.99 9.79 13.85
CA VAL A 151 11.54 9.86 13.62
C VAL A 151 10.81 10.04 14.94
N LYS A 152 9.88 11.01 15.00
CA LYS A 152 9.02 11.23 16.17
C LYS A 152 8.03 10.09 16.34
N ALA A 153 7.58 9.85 17.57
CA ALA A 153 6.51 8.90 17.84
C ALA A 153 5.21 9.30 17.10
N PRO A 154 4.39 8.33 16.66
CA PRO A 154 3.14 8.61 15.97
C PRO A 154 2.09 9.21 16.90
N SER A 155 1.11 9.90 16.35
CA SER A 155 -0.17 10.08 17.05
C SER A 155 -0.95 8.78 16.99
N VAL A 156 -1.59 8.39 18.10
CA VAL A 156 -2.33 7.13 18.22
C VAL A 156 -3.72 7.41 18.76
N SER A 157 -4.74 6.92 18.07
CA SER A 157 -6.13 6.86 18.51
C SER A 157 -6.59 5.41 18.50
N ALA A 158 -7.30 5.00 19.54
CA ALA A 158 -7.84 3.66 19.66
C ALA A 158 -9.26 3.70 20.23
N GLY A 159 -10.19 3.00 19.57
CA GLY A 159 -11.53 2.73 20.07
C GLY A 159 -11.87 1.24 19.97
N GLY A 160 -12.99 0.84 20.57
CA GLY A 160 -13.43 -0.56 20.57
C GLY A 160 -12.90 -1.38 21.75
N ILE A 161 -12.69 -2.69 21.56
CA ILE A 161 -12.51 -3.67 22.66
C ILE A 161 -11.18 -4.40 22.52
N GLU A 162 -10.36 -4.40 23.57
CA GLU A 162 -9.12 -5.21 23.65
C GLU A 162 -8.08 -4.95 22.55
N ASN A 163 -8.10 -3.76 21.94
CA ASN A 163 -7.04 -3.36 21.01
C ASN A 163 -5.74 -3.05 21.77
N ARG A 164 -4.61 -3.54 21.26
CA ARG A 164 -3.27 -3.34 21.83
C ARG A 164 -2.38 -2.64 20.83
N ILE A 165 -2.01 -1.40 21.14
CA ILE A 165 -1.01 -0.66 20.38
C ILE A 165 0.21 -0.45 21.25
N SER A 166 1.37 -0.96 20.83
CA SER A 166 2.60 -0.91 21.63
C SER A 166 3.82 -0.59 20.79
N ARG A 167 4.74 0.16 21.40
CA ARG A 167 6.08 0.36 20.86
C ARG A 167 6.93 -0.88 21.15
N ARG A 168 7.69 -1.33 20.16
CA ARG A 168 8.73 -2.36 20.31
C ARG A 168 10.13 -1.78 20.42
#